data_AF-A0A2K0U983-F1
#
_entry.id   AF-A0A2K0U983-F1
#
_cell.length_a   1.000
_cell.length_b   1.000
_cell.length_c   1.000
_cell.angle_alpha   90.00
_cell.angle_beta   90.00
_cell.angle_gamma   90.00
#
_symmetry.space_group_name_H-M   'P 1'
#
loop_
_entity.id
_entity.type
_entity.pdbx_description
1 polymer ?
#
loop_
_entity_poly.entity_id
_entity_poly.type
_entity_poly.pdbx_seq_one_letter_code
_entity_poly.pdbx_strand_id
1 'polypeptide(L)'
;MGTYGNLRPCFFASEALVEYSPLKAEESISVTEKDDGSGSAWDTEPYSRVEIERVARLAGFLARGRGETKVWSLDKANVLATSRLWRKVMTETFAKEFPDLTIEHQLIDSAAMIMVKNPRGLNGVVVTSNLFGDIISDEASVIPGSIGLLPSASLTGIPDGKSKCNGVYEPIHGSAPDIAGKGIVNPIGTILSVAMMLRYSLNLPREANVVEDAVRNAIDGGLRTKDMGGSSGTKEAGDKIVEELVKVLKA
;
A
#
# COMPACT_ATOMS: atom_id res chain seq x y z
N MET A 1 -8.68 1.36 18.17
CA MET A 1 -9.27 2.23 17.13
C MET A 1 -10.22 1.51 16.17
N GLY A 2 -10.24 0.17 16.09
CA GLY A 2 -11.22 -0.53 15.23
C GLY A 2 -10.95 -0.36 13.73
N THR A 3 -9.67 -0.18 13.36
CA THR A 3 -9.23 -0.08 11.96
C THR A 3 -9.38 -1.44 11.27
N TYR A 4 -9.89 -1.46 10.04
CA TYR A 4 -10.13 -2.70 9.29
C TYR A 4 -9.66 -2.66 7.83
N GLY A 5 -9.34 -1.48 7.30
CA GLY A 5 -8.78 -1.33 5.96
C GLY A 5 -7.33 -0.88 6.06
N ASN A 6 -6.38 -1.78 5.80
CA ASN A 6 -4.97 -1.41 5.66
C ASN A 6 -4.69 -1.10 4.18
N LEU A 7 -4.16 0.09 3.92
CA LEU A 7 -3.84 0.60 2.59
C LEU A 7 -2.33 0.81 2.52
N ARG A 8 -1.68 0.04 1.64
CA ARG A 8 -0.26 0.16 1.32
C ARG A 8 -0.13 0.40 -0.19
N PRO A 9 -0.13 1.67 -0.64
CA PRO A 9 -0.02 1.96 -2.05
C PRO A 9 1.35 1.55 -2.60
N CYS A 10 1.37 0.85 -3.73
CA CYS A 10 2.58 0.56 -4.48
C CYS A 10 2.59 1.40 -5.76
N PHE A 11 3.50 2.37 -5.82
CA PHE A 11 3.69 3.24 -6.97
C PHE A 11 5.13 3.77 -6.98
N PHE A 12 5.60 4.17 -8.16
CA PHE A 12 6.80 4.98 -8.25
C PHE A 12 6.45 6.41 -7.84
N ALA A 13 7.08 6.93 -6.79
CA ALA A 13 6.87 8.31 -6.35
C ALA A 13 7.27 9.35 -7.43
N SER A 14 8.10 8.93 -8.40
CA SER A 14 8.56 9.70 -9.55
C SER A 14 9.02 8.72 -10.64
N GLU A 15 8.89 9.11 -11.92
CA GLU A 15 9.40 8.31 -13.05
C GLU A 15 10.92 8.11 -12.98
N ALA A 16 11.64 9.02 -12.33
CA ALA A 16 13.09 8.95 -12.15
C ALA A 16 13.55 7.87 -11.15
N LEU A 17 12.63 7.05 -10.64
CA LEU A 17 12.91 5.90 -9.76
C LEU A 17 12.74 4.54 -10.45
N VAL A 18 12.25 4.51 -11.70
CA VAL A 18 11.96 3.27 -12.42
C VAL A 18 13.20 2.39 -12.59
N GLU A 19 14.37 2.99 -12.80
CA GLU A 19 15.65 2.26 -13.01
C GLU A 19 16.19 1.58 -11.74
N TYR A 20 15.67 1.91 -10.56
CA TYR A 20 16.12 1.36 -9.27
C TYR A 20 15.32 0.13 -8.83
N SER A 21 14.37 -0.32 -9.64
CA SER A 21 13.60 -1.53 -9.34
C SER A 21 14.50 -2.77 -9.30
N PRO A 22 14.40 -3.64 -8.28
CA PRO A 22 15.22 -4.85 -8.16
C PRO A 22 14.87 -5.94 -9.18
N LEU A 23 13.93 -5.67 -10.08
CA LEU A 23 13.48 -6.58 -11.13
C LEU A 23 14.54 -6.69 -12.25
N LYS A 24 15.68 -7.28 -11.87
CA LYS A 24 16.69 -8.06 -12.61
C LYS A 24 17.98 -8.11 -11.77
N ALA A 25 18.15 -9.16 -10.96
CA ALA A 25 19.38 -9.99 -10.83
C ALA A 25 19.27 -11.01 -9.67
N GLU A 26 19.64 -12.25 -10.02
CA GLU A 26 20.04 -13.40 -9.19
C GLU A 26 19.04 -14.17 -8.31
N GLU A 27 19.24 -15.48 -8.31
CA GLU A 27 18.41 -16.50 -7.66
C GLU A 27 18.74 -16.61 -6.17
N SER A 28 17.71 -16.70 -5.35
CA SER A 28 17.84 -16.96 -3.91
C SER A 28 16.95 -18.13 -3.50
N ILE A 29 17.46 -18.93 -2.56
CA ILE A 29 16.73 -20.05 -1.94
C ILE A 29 16.43 -19.64 -0.51
N SER A 30 15.16 -19.63 -0.13
CA SER A 30 14.71 -19.37 1.25
C SER A 30 14.16 -20.64 1.86
N VAL A 31 14.66 -21.01 3.05
CA VAL A 31 14.13 -22.08 3.89
C VAL A 31 13.82 -21.47 5.25
N THR A 32 12.59 -21.63 5.73
CA THR A 32 12.18 -21.18 7.06
C THR A 32 11.48 -22.32 7.79
N GLU A 33 11.96 -22.61 8.99
CA GLU A 33 11.30 -23.47 9.98
C GLU A 33 11.21 -22.68 11.28
N LYS A 34 10.04 -22.64 11.90
CA LYS A 34 9.86 -22.17 13.28
C LYS A 34 9.14 -23.28 14.04
N ASP A 35 9.82 -23.83 15.03
CA ASP A 35 9.33 -24.85 15.95
C ASP A 35 9.33 -24.26 17.37
N ASP A 36 8.25 -24.48 18.12
CA ASP A 36 8.15 -24.14 19.55
C ASP A 36 8.58 -25.29 20.47
N GLY A 37 9.00 -26.42 19.87
CA GLY A 37 9.50 -27.60 20.57
C GLY A 37 8.42 -28.52 21.14
N SER A 38 7.12 -28.27 20.85
CA SER A 38 5.99 -29.07 21.34
C SER A 38 5.59 -30.22 20.41
N GLY A 39 6.04 -30.19 19.15
CA GLY A 39 5.66 -31.17 18.11
C GLY A 39 4.26 -30.98 17.52
N SER A 40 3.50 -29.95 17.93
CA SER A 40 2.22 -29.59 17.30
C SER A 40 1.83 -28.12 17.53
N ALA A 41 1.46 -27.41 16.47
CA ALA A 41 0.91 -26.05 16.54
C ALA A 41 -0.29 -25.89 15.58
N TRP A 42 -1.15 -24.90 15.80
CA TRP A 42 -2.24 -24.57 14.89
C TRP A 42 -2.56 -23.07 14.86
N ASP A 43 -2.98 -22.62 13.68
CA ASP A 43 -3.49 -21.27 13.43
C ASP A 43 -4.85 -21.37 12.74
N THR A 44 -5.68 -20.34 12.91
CA THR A 44 -6.99 -20.26 12.23
C THR A 44 -7.13 -18.95 11.48
N GLU A 45 -7.73 -19.01 10.29
CA GLU A 45 -8.06 -17.83 9.47
C GLU A 45 -9.60 -17.68 9.36
N PRO A 46 -10.29 -17.25 10.43
CA PRO A 46 -11.72 -17.01 10.37
C PRO A 46 -12.02 -15.68 9.67
N TYR A 47 -13.05 -15.70 8.81
CA TYR A 47 -13.70 -14.48 8.32
C TYR A 47 -15.21 -14.63 8.40
N SER A 48 -15.88 -13.55 8.80
CA SER A 48 -17.32 -13.41 8.66
C SER A 48 -17.69 -12.66 7.39
N ARG A 49 -18.94 -12.84 6.93
CA ARG A 49 -19.49 -12.07 5.80
C ARG A 49 -19.36 -10.57 6.02
N VAL A 50 -19.69 -10.06 7.21
CA VAL A 50 -19.68 -8.62 7.52
C VAL A 50 -18.28 -8.03 7.35
N GLU A 51 -17.25 -8.78 7.72
CA GLU A 51 -15.85 -8.34 7.58
C GLU A 51 -15.40 -8.26 6.12
N ILE A 52 -15.89 -9.18 5.28
CA ILE A 52 -15.61 -9.17 3.84
C ILE A 52 -16.38 -8.04 3.15
N GLU A 53 -17.65 -7.83 3.52
CA GLU A 53 -18.47 -6.76 2.92
C GLU A 53 -17.90 -5.36 3.20
N ARG A 54 -17.42 -5.09 4.42
CA ARG A 54 -16.84 -3.78 4.74
C ARG A 54 -15.57 -3.47 3.93
N VAL A 55 -14.71 -4.46 3.70
CA VAL A 55 -13.49 -4.27 2.91
C VAL A 55 -13.79 -4.24 1.41
N ALA A 56 -14.81 -4.99 0.95
CA ALA A 56 -15.32 -4.90 -0.41
C ALA A 56 -15.80 -3.48 -0.74
N ARG A 57 -16.57 -2.87 0.17
CA ARG A 57 -17.05 -1.49 0.02
C ARG A 57 -15.93 -0.47 0.01
N LEU A 58 -14.91 -0.65 0.85
CA LEU A 58 -13.73 0.20 0.85
C LEU A 58 -12.98 0.09 -0.49
N ALA A 59 -12.76 -1.13 -1.00
CA ALA A 59 -12.10 -1.35 -2.28
C ALA A 59 -12.86 -0.71 -3.45
N GLY A 60 -14.19 -0.89 -3.51
CA GLY A 60 -15.04 -0.27 -4.52
C GLY A 60 -15.06 1.26 -4.44
N PHE A 61 -15.08 1.83 -3.23
CA PHE A 61 -14.96 3.28 -3.03
C PHE A 61 -13.62 3.81 -3.56
N LEU A 62 -12.51 3.16 -3.19
CA LEU A 62 -11.17 3.57 -3.62
C LEU A 62 -11.00 3.46 -5.13
N ALA A 63 -11.53 2.40 -5.75
CA ALA A 63 -11.47 2.21 -7.19
C ALA A 63 -12.18 3.34 -7.94
N ARG A 64 -13.43 3.67 -7.56
CA ARG A 64 -14.16 4.81 -8.12
C ARG A 64 -13.43 6.12 -7.91
N GLY A 65 -12.92 6.37 -6.70
CA GLY A 65 -12.19 7.60 -6.37
C GLY A 65 -10.91 7.79 -7.20
N ARG A 66 -10.31 6.69 -7.69
CA ARG A 66 -9.13 6.69 -8.56
C ARG A 66 -9.46 6.63 -10.05
N GLY A 67 -10.75 6.55 -10.42
CA GLY A 67 -11.18 6.38 -11.82
C GLY A 67 -10.89 4.99 -12.39
N GLU A 68 -10.65 4.00 -11.53
CA GLU A 68 -10.43 2.62 -11.96
C GLU A 68 -11.75 1.97 -12.36
N THR A 69 -11.73 1.18 -13.42
CA THR A 69 -12.89 0.37 -13.84
C THR A 69 -12.84 -1.06 -13.31
N LYS A 70 -11.75 -1.42 -12.61
CA LYS A 70 -11.47 -2.77 -12.15
C LYS A 70 -10.93 -2.82 -10.72
N VAL A 71 -11.33 -3.86 -9.98
CA VAL A 71 -10.78 -4.25 -8.68
C VAL A 71 -10.30 -5.70 -8.72
N TRP A 72 -9.10 -5.96 -8.21
CA TRP A 72 -8.54 -7.29 -8.04
C TRP A 72 -8.85 -7.84 -6.65
N SER A 73 -9.52 -8.98 -6.57
CA SER A 73 -9.75 -9.69 -5.31
C SER A 73 -8.85 -10.93 -5.26
N LEU A 74 -7.83 -10.91 -4.41
CA LEU A 74 -6.93 -12.05 -4.23
C LEU A 74 -7.46 -13.03 -3.19
N ASP A 75 -7.32 -14.33 -3.45
CA ASP A 75 -7.74 -15.39 -2.53
C ASP A 75 -7.00 -16.71 -2.77
N LYS A 76 -7.36 -17.77 -2.05
CA LYS A 76 -6.94 -19.16 -2.30
C LYS A 76 -8.14 -20.12 -2.36
N ALA A 77 -9.18 -19.75 -3.11
CA ALA A 77 -10.49 -20.42 -3.11
C ALA A 77 -10.45 -21.90 -3.57
N ASN A 78 -9.41 -22.30 -4.30
CA ASN A 78 -9.17 -23.68 -4.70
C ASN A 78 -8.80 -24.60 -3.51
N VAL A 79 -8.37 -24.05 -2.38
CA VAL A 79 -8.00 -24.81 -1.17
C VAL A 79 -8.89 -24.38 0.01
N LEU A 80 -8.90 -23.09 0.34
CA LEU A 80 -9.43 -22.60 1.61
C LEU A 80 -10.95 -22.37 1.59
N ALA A 81 -11.64 -22.84 2.63
CA ALA A 81 -13.06 -22.56 2.85
C ALA A 81 -13.31 -21.05 3.05
N THR A 82 -12.44 -20.40 3.82
CA THR A 82 -12.44 -18.94 4.03
C THR A 82 -12.36 -18.18 2.72
N SER A 83 -11.48 -18.58 1.80
CA SER A 83 -11.37 -17.96 0.48
C SER A 83 -12.59 -18.21 -0.43
N ARG A 84 -13.29 -19.33 -0.29
CA ARG A 84 -14.57 -19.55 -0.99
C ARG A 84 -15.65 -18.61 -0.48
N LEU A 85 -15.73 -18.41 0.84
CA LEU A 85 -16.62 -17.41 1.43
C LEU A 85 -16.25 -16.00 0.96
N TRP A 86 -14.95 -15.65 0.99
CA TRP A 86 -14.42 -14.39 0.50
C TRP A 86 -14.87 -14.08 -0.92
N ARG A 87 -14.57 -14.99 -1.86
CA ARG A 87 -14.91 -14.83 -3.28
C ARG A 87 -16.41 -14.63 -3.49
N LYS A 88 -17.23 -15.43 -2.82
CA LYS A 88 -18.70 -15.32 -2.86
C LYS A 88 -19.18 -13.95 -2.41
N VAL A 89 -18.75 -13.51 -1.22
CA VAL A 89 -19.19 -12.24 -0.63
C VAL A 89 -18.70 -11.05 -1.46
N MET A 90 -17.43 -11.06 -1.88
CA MET A 90 -16.87 -10.04 -2.76
C MET A 90 -17.67 -9.90 -4.06
N THR A 91 -17.96 -11.03 -4.73
CA THR A 91 -18.77 -11.04 -5.97
C THR A 91 -20.18 -10.47 -5.72
N GLU A 92 -20.86 -10.95 -4.69
CA GLU A 92 -22.23 -10.51 -4.35
C GLU A 92 -22.28 -9.01 -4.00
N THR A 93 -21.32 -8.51 -3.22
CA THR A 93 -21.24 -7.10 -2.84
C THR A 93 -20.96 -6.22 -4.06
N PHE A 94 -20.01 -6.60 -4.93
CA PHE A 94 -19.69 -5.82 -6.13
C PHE A 94 -20.86 -5.81 -7.12
N ALA A 95 -21.49 -6.95 -7.39
CA ALA A 95 -22.65 -7.02 -8.27
C ALA A 95 -23.81 -6.14 -7.78
N LYS A 96 -24.00 -6.04 -6.46
CA LYS A 96 -25.09 -5.28 -5.84
C LYS A 96 -24.80 -3.79 -5.71
N GLU A 97 -23.59 -3.42 -5.30
CA GLU A 97 -23.25 -2.05 -4.84
C GLU A 97 -22.32 -1.30 -5.81
N PHE A 98 -21.61 -2.03 -6.68
CA PHE A 98 -20.63 -1.52 -7.63
C PHE A 98 -20.78 -2.11 -9.04
N PRO A 99 -21.98 -2.07 -9.67
CA PRO A 99 -22.22 -2.70 -10.97
C PRO A 99 -21.44 -2.07 -12.13
N ASP A 100 -20.91 -0.86 -11.93
CA ASP A 100 -20.01 -0.13 -12.82
C ASP A 100 -18.55 -0.62 -12.75
N LEU A 101 -18.16 -1.35 -11.71
CA LEU A 101 -16.82 -1.88 -11.53
C LEU A 101 -16.76 -3.36 -11.87
N THR A 102 -15.73 -3.76 -12.62
CA THR A 102 -15.42 -5.18 -12.82
C THR A 102 -14.62 -5.69 -11.62
N ILE A 103 -15.06 -6.77 -10.98
CA ILE A 103 -14.27 -7.51 -10.00
C ILE A 103 -13.63 -8.73 -10.66
N GLU A 104 -12.30 -8.82 -10.61
CA GLU A 104 -11.54 -9.98 -11.09
C GLU A 104 -10.90 -10.72 -9.91
N HIS A 105 -11.06 -12.04 -9.87
CA HIS A 105 -10.49 -12.88 -8.83
C HIS A 105 -9.20 -13.53 -9.30
N GLN A 106 -8.15 -13.45 -8.48
CA GLN A 106 -6.85 -14.03 -8.77
C GLN A 106 -6.37 -14.85 -7.58
N LEU A 107 -5.72 -15.99 -7.82
CA LEU A 107 -5.14 -16.78 -6.72
C LEU A 107 -3.86 -16.10 -6.21
N ILE A 108 -3.67 -16.04 -4.89
CA ILE A 108 -2.58 -15.28 -4.26
C ILE A 108 -1.18 -15.70 -4.72
N ASP A 109 -0.94 -17.00 -4.92
CA ASP A 109 0.32 -17.54 -5.45
C ASP A 109 0.59 -17.08 -6.88
N SER A 110 -0.44 -17.13 -7.73
CA SER A 110 -0.33 -16.63 -9.09
C SER A 110 -0.24 -15.11 -9.17
N ALA A 111 -0.82 -14.39 -8.20
CA ALA A 111 -0.71 -12.95 -8.08
C ALA A 111 0.74 -12.53 -7.78
N ALA A 112 1.39 -13.18 -6.81
CA ALA A 112 2.82 -12.99 -6.53
C ALA A 112 3.68 -13.19 -7.79
N MET A 113 3.47 -14.30 -8.51
CA MET A 113 4.16 -14.52 -9.79
C MET A 113 3.92 -13.41 -10.83
N ILE A 114 2.69 -12.87 -10.90
CA ILE A 114 2.36 -11.77 -11.80
C ILE A 114 3.10 -10.50 -11.40
N MET A 115 3.14 -10.14 -10.10
CA MET A 115 3.83 -8.92 -9.64
C MET A 115 5.32 -8.94 -9.96
N VAL A 116 5.98 -10.10 -9.88
CA VAL A 116 7.39 -10.23 -10.30
C VAL A 116 7.54 -10.15 -11.82
N LYS A 117 6.73 -10.90 -12.59
CA LYS A 117 6.90 -11.03 -14.05
C LYS A 117 6.41 -9.80 -14.83
N ASN A 118 5.33 -9.21 -14.36
CA ASN A 118 4.65 -8.06 -14.94
C ASN A 118 4.06 -7.23 -13.79
N PRO A 119 4.85 -6.32 -13.18
CA PRO A 119 4.42 -5.48 -12.06
C PRO A 119 3.14 -4.69 -12.32
N ARG A 120 2.84 -4.41 -13.59
CA ARG A 120 1.64 -3.67 -14.02
C ARG A 120 0.42 -4.58 -14.22
N GLY A 121 0.60 -5.90 -14.12
CA GLY A 121 -0.44 -6.90 -14.36
C GLY A 121 -1.59 -6.86 -13.36
N LEU A 122 -1.35 -6.33 -12.16
CA LEU A 122 -2.34 -6.12 -11.11
C LEU A 122 -2.60 -4.63 -10.81
N ASN A 123 -2.42 -3.76 -11.82
CA ASN A 123 -2.73 -2.33 -11.66
C ASN A 123 -4.18 -2.10 -11.20
N GLY A 124 -4.37 -1.05 -10.41
CA GLY A 124 -5.65 -0.65 -9.83
C GLY A 124 -5.71 -0.90 -8.33
N VAL A 125 -6.91 -1.21 -7.82
CA VAL A 125 -7.11 -1.57 -6.41
C VAL A 125 -7.02 -3.07 -6.25
N VAL A 126 -6.13 -3.53 -5.36
CA VAL A 126 -6.00 -4.93 -4.95
C VAL A 126 -6.55 -5.08 -3.53
N VAL A 127 -7.44 -6.04 -3.33
CA VAL A 127 -8.07 -6.34 -2.04
C VAL A 127 -7.93 -7.84 -1.73
N THR A 128 -7.58 -8.18 -0.49
CA THR A 128 -7.26 -9.55 -0.09
C THR A 128 -7.43 -9.74 1.42
N SER A 129 -7.30 -10.98 1.91
CA SER A 129 -7.33 -11.28 3.35
C SER A 129 -6.10 -10.70 4.07
N ASN A 130 -6.14 -10.66 5.40
CA ASN A 130 -5.10 -10.00 6.20
C ASN A 130 -3.70 -10.61 5.96
N LEU A 131 -3.57 -11.93 6.06
CA LEU A 131 -2.29 -12.64 5.86
C LEU A 131 -1.75 -12.44 4.44
N PHE A 132 -2.62 -12.61 3.44
CA PHE A 132 -2.24 -12.41 2.04
C PHE A 132 -1.87 -10.94 1.75
N GLY A 133 -2.57 -10.00 2.38
CA GLY A 133 -2.32 -8.57 2.26
C GLY A 133 -0.94 -8.19 2.79
N ASP A 134 -0.56 -8.73 3.94
CA ASP A 134 0.75 -8.47 4.54
C ASP A 134 1.87 -8.90 3.59
N ILE A 135 1.84 -10.16 3.13
CA ILE A 135 2.83 -10.73 2.20
C ILE A 135 2.88 -9.93 0.88
N ILE A 136 1.71 -9.72 0.25
CA ILE A 136 1.66 -9.15 -1.09
C ILE A 136 2.02 -7.67 -1.10
N SER A 137 1.73 -6.97 -0.01
CA SER A 137 2.08 -5.57 0.14
C SER A 137 3.58 -5.38 0.38
N ASP A 138 4.23 -6.30 1.08
CA ASP A 138 5.68 -6.32 1.24
C ASP A 138 6.37 -6.62 -0.09
N GLU A 139 5.85 -7.59 -0.86
CA GLU A 139 6.32 -7.87 -2.23
C GLU A 139 6.16 -6.66 -3.14
N ALA A 140 5.01 -5.97 -3.09
CA ALA A 140 4.79 -4.76 -3.86
C ALA A 140 5.72 -3.63 -3.40
N SER A 141 6.07 -3.57 -2.11
CA SER A 141 6.86 -2.47 -1.53
C SER A 141 8.28 -2.35 -2.08
N VAL A 142 8.85 -3.45 -2.57
CA VAL A 142 10.21 -3.46 -3.12
C VAL A 142 10.25 -3.09 -4.61
N ILE A 143 9.12 -3.15 -5.32
CA ILE A 143 9.05 -2.86 -6.76
C ILE A 143 9.51 -1.42 -7.08
N PRO A 144 9.11 -0.38 -6.32
CA PRO A 144 9.56 0.99 -6.56
C PRO A 144 11.04 1.28 -6.26
N GLY A 145 11.80 0.30 -5.76
CA GLY A 145 13.24 0.42 -5.50
C GLY A 145 13.62 1.02 -4.15
N SER A 146 12.67 1.55 -3.37
CA SER A 146 12.90 1.94 -1.96
C SER A 146 11.64 1.81 -1.10
N ILE A 147 11.77 1.04 -0.01
CA ILE A 147 10.76 0.92 1.05
C ILE A 147 10.54 2.24 1.82
N GLY A 148 11.55 3.13 1.83
CA GLY A 148 11.51 4.42 2.53
C GLY A 148 10.50 5.41 1.94
N LEU A 149 10.00 5.13 0.74
CA LEU A 149 9.04 5.97 0.02
C LEU A 149 7.58 5.68 0.38
N LEU A 150 7.28 4.55 1.00
CA LEU A 150 5.92 4.03 0.98
C LEU A 150 5.16 4.37 2.26
N PRO A 151 4.04 5.08 2.15
CA PRO A 151 3.16 5.34 3.28
C PRO A 151 2.21 4.15 3.52
N SER A 152 1.55 4.13 4.66
CA SER A 152 0.51 3.18 5.04
C SER A 152 -0.62 3.90 5.76
N ALA A 153 -1.85 3.41 5.58
CA ALA A 153 -3.00 3.85 6.36
C ALA A 153 -3.86 2.68 6.82
N SER A 154 -4.21 2.64 8.10
CA SER A 154 -5.19 1.73 8.66
C SER A 154 -6.47 2.50 8.98
N LEU A 155 -7.52 2.34 8.18
CA LEU A 155 -8.76 3.12 8.24
C LEU A 155 -9.85 2.40 9.05
N THR A 156 -10.67 3.17 9.76
CA THR A 156 -11.83 2.69 10.53
C THR A 156 -13.16 2.77 9.75
N GLY A 157 -13.14 3.23 8.51
CA GLY A 157 -14.35 3.57 7.76
C GLY A 157 -14.08 3.82 6.28
N ILE A 158 -15.16 4.10 5.55
CA ILE A 158 -15.06 4.59 4.16
C ILE A 158 -14.83 6.11 4.23
N PRO A 159 -13.75 6.63 3.62
CA PRO A 159 -13.44 8.06 3.66
C PRO A 159 -14.25 8.86 2.64
N ASP A 160 -15.58 8.86 2.80
CA ASP A 160 -16.53 9.51 1.87
C ASP A 160 -16.86 10.98 2.19
N GLY A 161 -16.24 11.52 3.25
CA GLY A 161 -16.50 12.87 3.74
C GLY A 161 -17.86 13.05 4.44
N LYS A 162 -18.71 12.01 4.51
CA LYS A 162 -20.03 12.06 5.17
C LYS A 162 -19.95 11.68 6.64
N SER A 163 -19.01 10.80 6.97
CA SER A 163 -18.77 10.34 8.34
C SER A 163 -17.29 10.47 8.70
N LYS A 164 -17.01 10.56 10.00
CA LYS A 164 -15.63 10.63 10.49
C LYS A 164 -14.92 9.29 10.20
N CYS A 165 -13.98 9.31 9.26
CA CYS A 165 -13.08 8.19 9.02
C CYS A 165 -11.80 8.42 9.81
N ASN A 166 -11.63 7.77 10.97
CA ASN A 166 -10.34 7.80 11.66
C ASN A 166 -9.37 6.84 10.99
N GLY A 167 -8.07 7.07 11.19
CA GLY A 167 -7.05 6.14 10.75
C GLY A 167 -5.75 6.28 11.52
N VAL A 168 -4.93 5.25 11.42
CA VAL A 168 -3.50 5.29 11.79
C VAL A 168 -2.71 5.42 10.50
N TYR A 169 -1.79 6.39 10.46
CA TYR A 169 -1.00 6.70 9.28
C TYR A 169 0.47 6.61 9.65
N GLU A 170 1.22 5.80 8.91
CA GLU A 170 2.59 5.44 9.25
C GLU A 170 3.39 5.05 8.00
N PRO A 171 4.72 5.28 7.95
CA PRO A 171 5.53 4.69 6.89
C PRO A 171 5.54 3.15 6.99
N ILE A 172 5.73 2.46 5.86
CA ILE A 172 5.85 0.98 5.86
C ILE A 172 7.17 0.52 6.49
N HIS A 173 8.23 1.34 6.40
CA HIS A 173 9.53 0.95 6.95
C HIS A 173 9.47 0.79 8.49
N GLY A 174 10.25 -0.15 9.01
CA GLY A 174 10.40 -0.36 10.46
C GLY A 174 11.18 0.75 11.17
N SER A 175 11.58 0.50 12.42
CA SER A 175 12.24 1.47 13.29
C SER A 175 13.69 1.82 12.91
N ALA A 176 14.32 1.05 12.03
CA ALA A 176 15.71 1.25 11.55
C ALA A 176 16.71 1.62 12.67
N PRO A 177 16.85 0.78 13.72
CA PRO A 177 17.58 1.12 14.95
C PRO A 177 19.08 1.34 14.70
N ASP A 178 19.64 0.71 13.67
CA ASP A 178 21.02 0.83 13.25
C ASP A 178 21.39 2.24 12.73
N ILE A 179 20.41 3.04 12.29
CA ILE A 179 20.60 4.41 11.81
C ILE A 179 19.91 5.48 12.66
N ALA A 180 19.29 5.09 13.77
CA ALA A 180 18.64 6.01 14.69
C ALA A 180 19.60 7.13 15.15
N GLY A 181 19.13 8.37 15.17
CA GLY A 181 19.91 9.55 15.57
C GLY A 181 20.95 10.03 14.56
N LYS A 182 21.16 9.35 13.43
CA LYS A 182 22.17 9.73 12.42
C LYS A 182 21.68 10.77 11.41
N GLY A 183 20.38 11.07 11.36
CA GLY A 183 19.81 12.04 10.44
C GLY A 183 19.90 11.63 8.96
N ILE A 184 19.89 10.32 8.67
CA ILE A 184 20.02 9.76 7.31
C ILE A 184 18.82 8.92 6.87
N VAL A 185 17.78 8.82 7.70
CA VAL A 185 16.55 8.09 7.34
C VAL A 185 15.79 8.85 6.25
N ASN A 186 15.16 8.12 5.33
CA ASN A 186 14.28 8.71 4.34
C ASN A 186 12.97 9.19 4.98
N PRO A 187 12.65 10.50 4.97
CA PRO A 187 11.42 11.00 5.59
C PRO A 187 10.18 10.86 4.68
N ILE A 188 10.34 10.47 3.42
CA ILE A 188 9.29 10.56 2.39
C ILE A 188 8.06 9.72 2.76
N GLY A 189 8.23 8.46 3.19
CA GLY A 189 7.11 7.62 3.61
C GLY A 189 6.28 8.23 4.75
N THR A 190 6.94 8.88 5.72
CA THR A 190 6.26 9.61 6.80
C THR A 190 5.49 10.82 6.26
N ILE A 191 6.10 11.61 5.37
CA ILE A 191 5.46 12.79 4.76
C ILE A 191 4.24 12.37 3.92
N LEU A 192 4.36 11.32 3.11
CA LEU A 192 3.25 10.80 2.32
C LEU A 192 2.15 10.15 3.20
N SER A 193 2.48 9.69 4.41
CA SER A 193 1.48 9.25 5.39
C SER A 193 0.62 10.42 5.89
N VAL A 194 1.21 11.62 6.01
CA VAL A 194 0.46 12.87 6.27
C VAL A 194 -0.46 13.21 5.09
N ALA A 195 0.00 13.02 3.84
CA ALA A 195 -0.87 13.20 2.67
C ALA A 195 -2.07 12.23 2.69
N MET A 196 -1.87 10.97 3.06
CA MET A 196 -2.96 10.01 3.27
C MET A 196 -3.92 10.45 4.38
N MET A 197 -3.41 10.99 5.49
CA MET A 197 -4.24 11.53 6.58
C MET A 197 -5.10 12.70 6.12
N LEU A 198 -4.51 13.65 5.38
CA LEU A 198 -5.23 14.77 4.78
C LEU A 198 -6.36 14.26 3.89
N ARG A 199 -6.05 13.30 3.01
CA ARG A 199 -7.03 12.74 2.07
C ARG A 199 -8.16 11.98 2.75
N TYR A 200 -7.84 11.04 3.64
CA TYR A 200 -8.81 10.05 4.09
C TYR A 200 -9.49 10.41 5.41
N SER A 201 -8.77 11.03 6.35
CA SER A 201 -9.33 11.38 7.66
C SER A 201 -9.81 12.83 7.74
N LEU A 202 -9.13 13.75 7.06
CA LEU A 202 -9.45 15.17 7.12
C LEU A 202 -10.31 15.65 5.94
N ASN A 203 -10.54 14.79 4.95
CA ASN A 203 -11.29 15.11 3.73
C ASN A 203 -10.73 16.35 3.00
N LEU A 204 -9.40 16.42 2.93
CA LEU A 204 -8.61 17.48 2.31
C LEU A 204 -7.81 16.91 1.11
N PRO A 205 -8.49 16.43 0.05
CA PRO A 205 -7.82 15.78 -1.09
C PRO A 205 -6.95 16.76 -1.91
N ARG A 206 -7.28 18.06 -1.92
CA ARG A 206 -6.47 19.08 -2.60
C ARG A 206 -5.13 19.26 -1.90
N GLU A 207 -5.14 19.39 -0.58
CA GLU A 207 -3.95 19.55 0.25
C GLU A 207 -3.08 18.29 0.20
N ALA A 208 -3.71 17.11 0.18
CA ALA A 208 -3.01 15.85 -0.04
C ALA A 208 -2.27 15.82 -1.39
N ASN A 209 -2.95 16.21 -2.49
CA ASN A 209 -2.32 16.29 -3.82
C ASN A 209 -1.14 17.26 -3.81
N VAL A 210 -1.27 18.42 -3.15
CA VAL A 210 -0.18 19.41 -3.07
C VAL A 210 1.07 18.85 -2.37
N VAL A 211 0.90 18.05 -1.31
CA VAL A 211 2.02 17.36 -0.64
C VAL A 211 2.63 16.28 -1.55
N GLU A 212 1.80 15.47 -2.20
CA GLU A 212 2.25 14.43 -3.14
C GLU A 212 3.02 15.03 -4.33
N ASP A 213 2.52 16.13 -4.89
CA ASP A 213 3.16 16.86 -5.99
C ASP A 213 4.50 17.47 -5.57
N ALA A 214 4.59 18.03 -4.36
CA ALA A 214 5.85 18.56 -3.82
C ALA A 214 6.91 17.46 -3.65
N VAL A 215 6.52 16.30 -3.12
CA VAL A 215 7.40 15.13 -3.02
C VAL A 215 7.87 14.69 -4.40
N ARG A 216 6.95 14.53 -5.36
CA ARG A 216 7.26 14.14 -6.73
C ARG A 216 8.25 15.12 -7.37
N ASN A 217 7.97 16.42 -7.30
CA ASN A 217 8.82 17.47 -7.87
C ASN A 217 10.22 17.48 -7.23
N ALA A 218 10.33 17.24 -5.93
CA ALA A 218 11.63 17.18 -5.26
C ALA A 218 12.46 15.98 -5.77
N ILE A 219 11.82 14.82 -5.94
CA ILE A 219 12.45 13.62 -6.49
C ILE A 219 12.81 13.84 -7.97
N ASP A 220 11.94 14.41 -8.77
CA ASP A 220 12.22 14.77 -10.18
C ASP A 220 13.37 15.79 -10.27
N GLY A 221 13.47 16.70 -9.29
CA GLY A 221 14.57 17.66 -9.12
C GLY A 221 15.88 17.06 -8.60
N GLY A 222 15.97 15.73 -8.46
CA GLY A 222 17.19 15.01 -8.10
C GLY A 222 17.37 14.74 -6.60
N LEU A 223 16.37 14.98 -5.75
CA LEU A 223 16.42 14.54 -4.35
C LEU A 223 16.57 13.02 -4.27
N ARG A 224 17.66 12.55 -3.66
CA ARG A 224 17.89 11.12 -3.38
C ARG A 224 18.50 10.98 -1.98
N THR A 225 17.80 10.27 -1.08
CA THR A 225 18.35 9.80 0.19
C THR A 225 19.17 8.53 -0.02
N LYS A 226 19.86 8.06 1.02
CA LYS A 226 20.83 6.95 0.91
C LYS A 226 20.23 5.65 0.35
N ASP A 227 19.02 5.30 0.77
CA ASP A 227 18.22 4.17 0.30
C ASP A 227 17.77 4.29 -1.17
N MET A 228 17.75 5.51 -1.71
CA MET A 228 17.46 5.79 -3.12
C MET A 228 18.76 5.99 -3.95
N GLY A 229 19.92 5.60 -3.41
CA GLY A 229 21.22 5.73 -4.06
C GLY A 229 21.85 7.14 -4.01
N GLY A 230 21.31 8.06 -3.22
CA GLY A 230 21.85 9.41 -3.06
C GLY A 230 22.61 9.64 -1.74
N SER A 231 22.81 10.91 -1.41
CA SER A 231 23.55 11.34 -0.22
C SER A 231 22.79 12.31 0.67
N SER A 232 21.56 12.69 0.31
CA SER A 232 20.79 13.67 1.09
C SER A 232 20.41 13.09 2.47
N GLY A 233 20.61 13.90 3.51
CA GLY A 233 20.17 13.59 4.87
C GLY A 233 18.67 13.85 5.09
N THR A 234 18.12 13.40 6.21
CA THR A 234 16.69 13.52 6.56
C THR A 234 16.21 14.98 6.53
N LYS A 235 16.98 15.88 7.15
CA LYS A 235 16.64 17.31 7.20
C LYS A 235 16.69 17.95 5.81
N GLU A 236 17.75 17.67 5.05
CA GLU A 236 17.91 18.19 3.69
C GLU A 236 16.79 17.73 2.76
N ALA A 237 16.37 16.46 2.88
CA ALA A 237 15.24 15.93 2.14
C ALA A 237 13.93 16.66 2.50
N GLY A 238 13.68 16.89 3.79
CA GLY A 238 12.53 17.67 4.26
C GLY A 238 12.55 19.11 3.74
N ASP A 239 13.70 19.79 3.83
CA ASP A 239 13.86 21.18 3.37
C ASP A 239 13.58 21.30 1.86
N LYS A 240 14.11 20.39 1.02
CA LYS A 240 13.83 20.35 -0.43
C LYS A 240 12.36 20.13 -0.75
N ILE A 241 11.67 19.25 -0.01
CA ILE A 241 10.24 19.02 -0.19
C ILE A 241 9.44 20.27 0.18
N VAL A 242 9.83 20.98 1.25
CA VAL A 242 9.20 22.26 1.63
C VAL A 242 9.41 23.35 0.57
N GLU A 243 10.60 23.42 -0.04
CA GLU A 243 10.86 24.34 -1.15
C GLU A 243 9.92 24.10 -2.34
N GLU A 244 9.72 22.84 -2.73
CA GLU A 244 8.75 22.49 -3.78
C GLU A 244 7.30 22.74 -3.35
N LEU A 245 6.96 22.44 -2.10
CA LEU A 245 5.62 22.69 -1.54
C LEU A 245 5.23 24.17 -1.63
N VAL A 246 6.16 25.08 -1.32
CA VAL A 246 5.93 26.53 -1.43
C VAL A 246 5.70 26.96 -2.88
N LYS A 247 6.34 26.31 -3.85
CA LYS A 247 6.12 26.58 -5.28
C LYS A 247 4.74 26.10 -5.72
N VAL A 248 4.38 24.86 -5.36
CA VAL A 248 3.06 24.27 -5.71
C VAL A 248 1.91 25.08 -5.11
N LEU A 249 2.05 25.58 -3.88
CA LEU A 249 1.02 26.42 -3.22
C LEU A 249 0.85 27.81 -3.84
N LYS A 250 1.85 28.30 -4.58
CA LYS A 250 1.83 29.64 -5.23
C LYS A 250 1.39 29.59 -6.69
N ALA A 251 1.39 28.41 -7.31
CA ALA A 251 0.91 28.18 -8.67
C ALA A 251 -0.62 28.19 -8.71
#